data_AF-A0A2T2SU54-F1
#
_entry.id   AF-A0A2T2SU54-F1
#
_cell.length_a   1.000
_cell.length_b   1.000
_cell.length_c   1.000
_cell.angle_alpha   90.00
_cell.angle_beta   90.00
_cell.angle_gamma   90.00
#
_symmetry.space_group_name_H-M   'P 1'
#
loop_
_entity.id
_entity.type
_entity.pdbx_description
1 polymer ?
#
loop_
_entity_poly.entity_id
_entity_poly.type
_entity_poly.pdbx_seq_one_letter_code
_entity_poly.pdbx_strand_id
1 'polypeptide(L)'
;MSTAVPAASPSSTAAVHTASELVDNIGQTPLLRLDRVAADLPDTVTVYAKAEHLNPGGSVKDRPALRMIEDGLDSGAFRRDQTLIDATSGNTGIAYAMIGAAKGLDVTLALPENASA
;
A
#
# COMPACT_ATOMS: atom_id res chain seq x y z
N MET A 1 39.31 -36.14 -7.25
CA MET A 1 38.64 -35.13 -6.41
C MET A 1 37.88 -34.21 -7.34
N SER A 2 36.58 -34.45 -7.49
CA SER A 2 35.69 -33.71 -8.39
C SER A 2 34.87 -32.73 -7.54
N THR A 3 35.09 -31.43 -7.74
CA THR A 3 34.33 -30.36 -7.08
C THR A 3 33.13 -30.02 -7.95
N ALA A 4 31.95 -30.53 -7.57
CA ALA A 4 30.69 -30.12 -8.15
C ALA A 4 30.33 -28.70 -7.70
N VAL A 5 30.03 -27.84 -8.66
CA VAL A 5 29.42 -26.50 -8.46
C VAL A 5 28.00 -26.70 -7.90
N PRO A 6 27.57 -25.98 -6.84
CA PRO A 6 26.21 -26.13 -6.34
C PRO A 6 25.23 -25.53 -7.36
N ALA A 7 24.20 -26.31 -7.68
CA ALA A 7 23.13 -25.90 -8.56
C ALA A 7 22.38 -24.70 -7.95
N ALA A 8 22.19 -23.64 -8.74
CA ALA A 8 21.38 -22.49 -8.36
C ALA A 8 19.94 -22.94 -8.05
N SER A 9 19.43 -22.51 -6.90
CA SER A 9 18.05 -22.74 -6.49
C SER A 9 17.08 -22.19 -7.54
N PRO A 10 16.01 -22.92 -7.90
CA PRO A 10 15.07 -22.46 -8.92
C PRO A 10 14.43 -21.14 -8.47
N SER A 11 14.60 -20.11 -9.29
CA SER A 11 13.93 -18.82 -9.15
C SER A 11 12.42 -19.03 -9.16
N SER A 12 11.76 -18.62 -8.08
CA SER A 12 10.31 -18.59 -7.95
C SER A 12 9.71 -17.89 -9.18
N THR A 13 9.05 -18.65 -10.04
CA THR A 13 8.25 -18.13 -11.14
C THR A 13 7.10 -17.34 -10.51
N ALA A 14 7.23 -16.02 -10.43
CA ALA A 14 6.14 -15.16 -10.02
C ALA A 14 4.96 -15.45 -10.95
N ALA A 15 3.84 -15.88 -10.36
CA ALA A 15 2.62 -16.12 -11.10
C ALA A 15 2.26 -14.85 -11.88
N VAL A 16 2.02 -15.01 -13.18
CA VAL A 16 1.46 -13.93 -14.00
C VAL A 16 0.03 -13.73 -13.51
N HIS A 17 -0.16 -12.73 -12.66
CA HIS A 17 -1.50 -12.27 -12.30
C HIS A 17 -2.10 -11.63 -13.55
N THR A 18 -3.18 -12.23 -14.07
CA THR A 18 -4.16 -11.53 -14.90
C THR A 18 -4.46 -10.19 -14.26
N ALA A 19 -4.44 -9.09 -15.03
CA ALA A 19 -4.47 -7.71 -14.53
C ALA A 19 -5.47 -7.55 -13.37
N SER A 20 -4.95 -7.49 -12.14
CA SER A 20 -5.77 -7.15 -10.98
C SER A 20 -6.12 -5.68 -11.07
N GLU A 21 -7.24 -5.28 -10.49
CA GLU A 21 -7.49 -3.85 -10.35
C GLU A 21 -6.40 -3.24 -9.45
N LEU A 22 -6.04 -1.98 -9.68
CA LEU A 22 -4.99 -1.28 -8.93
C LEU A 22 -5.19 -1.43 -7.41
N VAL A 23 -6.44 -1.34 -6.97
CA VAL A 23 -6.85 -1.39 -5.56
C VAL A 23 -6.63 -2.75 -4.91
N ASP A 24 -6.62 -3.85 -5.68
CA ASP A 24 -6.37 -5.20 -5.17
C ASP A 24 -4.93 -5.37 -4.66
N ASN A 25 -4.02 -4.49 -5.10
CA ASN A 25 -2.63 -4.46 -4.66
C ASN A 25 -2.43 -3.63 -3.38
N ILE A 26 -3.50 -3.05 -2.80
CA ILE A 26 -3.44 -2.37 -1.51
C ILE A 26 -3.35 -3.43 -0.41
N GLY A 27 -2.26 -3.36 0.36
CA GLY A 27 -1.98 -4.29 1.43
C GLY A 27 -0.91 -5.31 1.06
N GLN A 28 -0.91 -6.44 1.78
CA GLN A 28 0.10 -7.52 1.65
C GLN A 28 1.57 -7.06 1.58
N THR A 29 1.88 -5.87 2.10
CA THR A 29 3.22 -5.29 2.10
C THR A 29 4.21 -6.16 2.89
N PRO A 30 5.48 -6.23 2.49
CA PRO A 30 6.44 -7.11 3.11
C PRO A 30 6.85 -6.66 4.52
N LEU A 31 7.26 -7.63 5.33
CA LEU A 31 8.06 -7.41 6.54
C LEU A 31 9.53 -7.56 6.17
N LEU A 32 10.29 -6.49 6.30
CA LEU A 32 11.71 -6.43 5.99
C LEU A 32 12.51 -6.56 7.27
N ARG A 33 13.34 -7.60 7.37
CA ARG A 33 14.24 -7.79 8.51
C ARG A 33 15.37 -6.76 8.46
N LEU A 34 15.66 -6.09 9.57
CA LEU A 34 16.63 -5.00 9.64
C LEU A 34 17.91 -5.37 10.40
N ASP A 35 18.66 -6.33 9.88
CA ASP A 35 19.85 -6.87 10.58
C ASP A 35 20.91 -5.80 10.89
N ARG A 36 21.20 -4.91 9.93
CA ARG A 36 22.21 -3.86 10.12
C ARG A 36 21.80 -2.76 11.10
N VAL A 37 20.50 -2.43 11.14
CA VAL A 37 19.98 -1.41 12.07
C VAL A 37 19.91 -1.96 13.50
N ALA A 38 19.64 -3.26 13.62
CA ALA A 38 19.56 -3.95 14.91
C ALA A 38 20.92 -4.46 15.42
N ALA A 39 22.04 -4.08 14.79
CA ALA A 39 23.35 -4.68 15.07
C ALA A 39 23.83 -4.52 16.52
N ASP A 40 23.43 -3.45 17.20
CA ASP A 40 23.81 -3.17 18.59
C ASP A 40 22.79 -3.68 19.63
N LEU A 41 21.75 -4.39 19.19
CA LEU A 41 20.73 -4.97 20.08
C LEU A 41 21.15 -6.38 20.53
N PRO A 42 20.62 -6.88 21.67
CA PRO A 42 20.83 -8.27 22.06
C PRO A 42 20.35 -9.25 20.98
N ASP A 43 21.06 -10.37 20.80
CA ASP A 43 20.74 -11.42 19.79
C ASP A 43 19.33 -12.02 19.96
N THR A 44 18.71 -11.84 21.12
CA THR A 44 17.33 -12.25 21.41
C THR A 44 16.28 -11.31 20.83
N VAL A 45 16.69 -10.16 20.28
CA VAL A 45 15.81 -9.15 19.71
C VAL A 45 15.95 -9.13 18.19
N THR A 46 14.85 -9.31 17.47
CA THR A 46 14.80 -9.15 16.01
C THR A 46 13.89 -7.99 15.63
N VAL A 47 14.38 -7.08 14.79
CA VAL A 47 13.63 -5.92 14.31
C VAL A 47 13.19 -6.14 12.87
N TYR A 48 11.91 -5.88 12.61
CA TYR A 48 11.32 -5.88 11.26
C TYR A 48 10.69 -4.52 10.97
N ALA A 49 10.80 -4.06 9.73
CA ALA A 49 10.03 -2.94 9.19
C ALA A 49 8.86 -3.45 8.35
N LYS A 50 7.66 -2.95 8.63
CA LYS A 50 6.48 -3.15 7.77
C LYS A 50 6.50 -2.11 6.65
N ALA A 51 6.76 -2.53 5.42
CA ALA A 51 7.02 -1.63 4.29
C ALA A 51 5.74 -1.05 3.65
N GLU A 52 4.99 -0.27 4.42
CA GLU A 52 3.71 0.33 3.97
C GLU A 52 3.84 1.38 2.86
N HIS A 53 5.05 1.86 2.57
CA HIS A 53 5.30 2.73 1.43
C HIS A 53 5.20 1.99 0.08
N LEU A 54 5.08 0.66 0.09
CA LEU A 54 4.92 -0.17 -1.10
C LEU A 54 3.45 -0.42 -1.49
N ASN A 55 2.48 0.14 -0.75
CA ASN A 55 1.12 0.20 -1.29
C ASN A 55 1.10 1.09 -2.56
N PRO A 56 0.16 0.90 -3.50
CA PRO A 56 0.14 1.61 -4.78
C PRO A 56 0.13 3.15 -4.70
N GLY A 57 -0.51 3.71 -3.67
CA GLY A 57 -0.54 5.14 -3.35
C GLY A 57 0.65 5.62 -2.54
N GLY A 58 1.63 4.75 -2.29
CA GLY A 58 2.91 5.06 -1.69
C GLY A 58 2.88 5.18 -0.17
N SER A 59 1.79 4.79 0.50
CA SER A 59 1.69 4.94 1.95
C SER A 59 0.73 3.97 2.63
N VAL A 60 0.79 3.94 3.97
CA VAL A 60 -0.16 3.19 4.79
C VAL A 60 -1.62 3.68 4.66
N LYS A 61 -1.86 4.90 4.15
CA LYS A 61 -3.21 5.51 4.11
C LYS A 61 -4.12 4.89 3.06
N ASP A 62 -3.55 4.18 2.10
CA ASP A 62 -4.29 3.40 1.11
C ASP A 62 -5.25 2.41 1.77
N ARG A 63 -4.82 1.77 2.87
CA ARG A 63 -5.60 0.77 3.59
C ARG A 63 -6.90 1.32 4.19
N PRO A 64 -6.87 2.32 5.11
CA PRO A 64 -8.10 2.87 5.67
C PRO A 64 -8.93 3.59 4.61
N ALA A 65 -8.30 4.25 3.63
CA ALA A 65 -9.04 4.94 2.56
C ALA A 65 -9.89 3.94 1.74
N LEU A 66 -9.29 2.82 1.32
CA LEU A 66 -10.01 1.76 0.63
C LEU A 66 -11.15 1.22 1.49
N ARG A 67 -10.84 0.92 2.76
CA ARG A 67 -11.82 0.35 3.68
C ARG A 67 -13.02 1.27 3.92
N MET A 68 -12.79 2.57 4.14
CA MET A 68 -13.86 3.54 4.37
C MET A 68 -14.75 3.72 3.14
N ILE A 69 -14.16 3.74 1.94
CA ILE A 69 -14.90 3.83 0.68
C ILE A 69 -15.76 2.58 0.49
N GLU A 70 -15.19 1.39 0.67
CA GLU A 70 -15.91 0.12 0.50
C GLU A 70 -17.02 -0.04 1.53
N ASP A 71 -16.74 0.19 2.81
CA ASP A 71 -17.77 0.15 3.86
C ASP A 71 -18.91 1.16 3.59
N GLY A 72 -18.58 2.36 3.10
CA GLY A 72 -19.55 3.37 2.73
C GLY A 72 -20.45 2.94 1.56
N LEU A 73 -19.86 2.36 0.52
CA LEU A 73 -20.58 1.84 -0.65
C LEU A 73 -21.46 0.63 -0.27
N ASP A 74 -20.92 -0.31 0.49
CA ASP A 74 -21.59 -1.54 0.90
C ASP A 74 -22.78 -1.27 1.83
N SER A 75 -22.63 -0.30 2.74
CA SER A 75 -23.71 0.13 3.63
C SER A 75 -24.73 1.06 2.96
N GLY A 76 -24.40 1.63 1.80
CA GLY A 76 -25.19 2.66 1.12
C GLY A 76 -25.10 4.05 1.76
N ALA A 77 -24.26 4.24 2.78
CA ALA A 77 -23.98 5.55 3.39
C ALA A 77 -23.25 6.49 2.41
N PHE A 78 -22.48 5.91 1.49
CA PHE A 78 -21.85 6.59 0.36
C PHE A 78 -22.32 5.92 -0.93
N ARG A 79 -22.66 6.71 -1.95
CA ARG A 79 -23.13 6.21 -3.24
C ARG A 79 -22.29 6.78 -4.37
N ARG A 80 -22.22 6.04 -5.49
CA ARG A 80 -21.41 6.41 -6.67
C ARG A 80 -21.83 7.73 -7.33
N ASP A 81 -23.06 8.21 -7.09
CA ASP A 81 -23.57 9.51 -7.56
C ASP A 81 -23.17 10.68 -6.64
N GLN A 82 -22.47 10.42 -5.54
CA GLN A 82 -22.02 11.43 -4.59
C GLN A 82 -20.52 11.71 -4.75
N THR A 83 -20.12 12.92 -4.36
CA THR A 83 -18.71 13.31 -4.28
C THR A 83 -18.15 13.00 -2.89
N LEU A 84 -17.00 12.31 -2.84
CA LEU A 84 -16.22 12.15 -1.61
C LEU A 84 -15.46 13.45 -1.34
N ILE A 85 -15.66 14.02 -0.14
CA ILE A 85 -14.99 15.25 0.30
C ILE A 85 -14.20 14.98 1.57
N ASP A 86 -12.94 15.38 1.61
CA ASP A 86 -12.14 15.40 2.84
C ASP A 86 -11.14 16.57 2.86
N ALA A 87 -10.74 17.00 4.06
CA ALA A 87 -9.71 17.99 4.30
C ALA A 87 -8.41 17.29 4.73
N THR A 88 -7.41 17.28 3.85
CA THR A 88 -6.15 16.59 4.10
C THR A 88 -5.02 17.21 3.30
N SER A 89 -3.84 17.33 3.91
CA SER A 89 -2.65 17.89 3.27
C SER A 89 -1.66 16.85 2.77
N GLY A 90 -2.00 15.56 2.82
CA GLY A 90 -1.02 14.50 2.59
C GLY A 90 -1.60 13.17 2.11
N ASN A 91 -0.98 12.08 2.56
CA ASN A 91 -1.13 10.74 2.01
C ASN A 91 -2.57 10.22 1.88
N THR A 92 -3.49 10.60 2.78
CA THR A 92 -4.89 10.17 2.67
C THR A 92 -5.57 10.76 1.43
N GLY A 93 -5.25 12.00 1.07
CA GLY A 93 -5.77 12.64 -0.14
C GLY A 93 -5.27 11.93 -1.40
N ILE A 94 -3.98 11.59 -1.44
CA ILE A 94 -3.39 10.79 -2.52
C ILE A 94 -4.12 9.44 -2.64
N ALA A 95 -4.36 8.76 -1.51
CA ALA A 95 -5.08 7.50 -1.50
C ALA A 95 -6.52 7.64 -2.03
N TYR A 96 -7.29 8.64 -1.58
CA TYR A 96 -8.64 8.87 -2.10
C TYR A 96 -8.65 9.20 -3.59
N ALA A 97 -7.75 10.07 -4.05
CA ALA A 97 -7.64 10.42 -5.46
C ALA A 97 -7.33 9.19 -6.32
N MET A 98 -6.38 8.36 -5.88
CA MET A 98 -5.99 7.12 -6.57
C MET A 98 -7.12 6.09 -6.60
N ILE A 99 -7.78 5.83 -5.46
CA ILE A 99 -8.88 4.86 -5.36
C ILE A 99 -10.11 5.39 -6.12
N GLY A 100 -10.40 6.69 -6.02
CA GLY A 100 -11.50 7.34 -6.72
C GLY A 100 -11.33 7.24 -8.24
N ALA A 101 -10.13 7.53 -8.75
CA ALA A 101 -9.81 7.34 -10.16
C ALA A 101 -9.96 5.87 -10.60
N ALA A 102 -9.50 4.91 -9.78
CA ALA A 102 -9.60 3.49 -10.09
C ALA A 102 -11.04 2.95 -10.07
N LYS A 103 -11.91 3.43 -9.15
CA LYS A 103 -13.29 2.95 -8.98
C LYS A 103 -14.35 3.81 -9.69
N GLY A 104 -13.94 4.92 -10.32
CA GLY A 104 -14.83 5.87 -11.01
C GLY A 104 -15.69 6.70 -10.04
N LEU A 105 -15.09 7.18 -8.95
CA LEU A 105 -15.74 8.00 -7.93
C LEU A 105 -15.27 9.45 -8.05
N ASP A 106 -16.18 10.39 -7.81
CA ASP A 106 -15.82 11.80 -7.74
C ASP A 106 -15.20 12.13 -6.38
N VAL A 107 -14.06 12.83 -6.38
CA VAL A 107 -13.27 13.13 -5.18
C VAL A 107 -12.84 14.59 -5.21
N THR A 108 -13.19 15.33 -4.16
CA THR A 108 -12.77 16.72 -3.96
C THR A 108 -12.02 16.83 -2.64
N LEU A 109 -10.80 17.37 -2.68
CA LEU A 109 -9.93 17.48 -1.49
C LEU A 109 -9.67 18.94 -1.16
N ALA A 110 -9.84 19.30 0.12
CA ALA A 110 -9.43 20.58 0.64
C ALA A 110 -8.00 20.48 1.21
N LEU A 111 -7.05 21.18 0.58
CA LEU A 111 -5.66 21.25 1.00
C LEU A 111 -5.37 22.64 1.61
N PRO A 112 -4.49 22.73 2.62
CA PRO A 112 -3.96 24.02 3.06
C PRO A 112 -3.03 24.60 1.99
N GLU A 113 -2.96 25.93 1.89
CA GLU A 113 -2.15 26.63 0.87
C GLU A 113 -0.66 26.28 0.89
N ASN A 114 -0.14 25.86 2.05
CA ASN A 114 1.26 25.48 2.24
C ASN A 114 1.52 23.97 2.06
N ALA A 115 0.54 23.20 1.56
CA ALA A 115 0.76 21.82 1.20
C ALA A 115 1.86 21.72 0.13
N SER A 116 2.74 20.73 0.29
CA SER A 116 3.80 20.49 -0.70
C SER A 116 3.20 19.96 -2.00
N ALA A 117 3.74 20.44 -3.12
CA ALA A 117 3.39 19.96 -4.46
C ALA A 117 3.96 18.57 -4.73
#